data_AF-A0A9E0IST6-F1
#
_entry.id   AF-A0A9E0IST6-F1
#
_cell.length_a   1.000
_cell.length_b   1.000
_cell.length_c   1.000
_cell.angle_alpha   90.00
_cell.angle_beta   90.00
_cell.angle_gamma   90.00
#
_symmetry.space_group_name_H-M   'P 1'
#
loop_
_entity.id
_entity.type
_entity.pdbx_description
1 polymer ?
#
loop_
_entity_poly.entity_id
_entity_poly.type
_entity_poly.pdbx_seq_one_letter_code
_entity_poly.pdbx_strand_id
1 'polypeptide(L)'
;MNAVRVLLAALAPAELRALARARTSRFDPPVPDEDDHADPLAWACARWGGDLATALNLCHKDHLQVMARAVGVDHGAELPALRLALWRWGAALEAGGTTYLGTPLQPAPVVLAGHLVVHGPPHGLYPPAPRWPRPLPGPRPAEPPADEPATIDELLAAADAAVGVRLGQRGRDKGAWGQRAAALLGLVERGDHEPDWRGDVEVKTVPVRLDHTRGQPARWRVAEDPAISMVGATPISKLQQVLWLVVTPAGDDEATVLSWYYQRWDDAVARWVRRYLHDRPKGPAGTLGRGFYLSKRFFADAGLLATLNGPTP
;
A
#
# COMPACT_ATOMS: atom_id res chain seq x y z
N MET A 1 -18.67 21.91 -9.77
CA MET A 1 -17.70 22.05 -10.89
C MET A 1 -16.81 20.82 -10.88
N ASN A 2 -16.54 20.17 -12.01
CA ASN A 2 -15.73 18.94 -12.05
C ASN A 2 -14.24 19.30 -12.17
N ALA A 3 -13.41 18.91 -11.19
CA ALA A 3 -12.01 19.32 -11.14
C ALA A 3 -11.17 18.67 -12.25
N VAL A 4 -11.45 17.40 -12.56
CA VAL A 4 -10.79 16.69 -13.67
C VAL A 4 -10.96 17.48 -14.96
N ARG A 5 -12.19 17.90 -15.30
CA ARG A 5 -12.46 18.69 -16.51
C ARG A 5 -11.66 20.00 -16.54
N VAL A 6 -11.58 20.72 -15.42
CA VAL A 6 -10.83 21.99 -15.37
C VAL A 6 -9.33 21.77 -15.57
N LEU A 7 -8.76 20.76 -14.93
CA LEU A 7 -7.33 20.46 -15.04
C LEU A 7 -6.98 19.92 -16.42
N LEU A 8 -7.76 18.97 -16.94
CA LEU A 8 -7.53 18.37 -18.25
C LEU A 8 -7.69 19.38 -19.40
N ALA A 9 -8.52 20.42 -19.24
CA ALA A 9 -8.65 21.48 -20.26
C ALA A 9 -7.34 22.25 -20.53
N ALA A 10 -6.33 22.14 -19.65
CA ALA A 10 -5.01 22.74 -19.86
C ALA A 10 -4.09 21.92 -20.78
N LEU A 11 -4.43 20.65 -21.08
CA LEU A 11 -3.60 19.75 -21.89
C LEU A 11 -3.91 19.83 -23.38
N ALA A 12 -2.91 19.48 -24.20
CA ALA A 12 -3.08 19.40 -25.64
C ALA A 12 -3.99 18.20 -26.03
N PRO A 13 -4.71 18.27 -27.16
CA PRO A 13 -5.58 17.18 -27.62
C PRO A 13 -4.90 15.81 -27.71
N ALA A 14 -3.63 15.76 -28.13
CA ALA A 14 -2.87 14.52 -28.21
C ALA A 14 -2.62 13.88 -26.83
N GLU A 15 -2.30 14.70 -25.82
CA GLU A 15 -2.08 14.25 -24.44
C GLU A 15 -3.38 13.74 -23.82
N LEU A 16 -4.51 14.40 -24.12
CA LEU A 16 -5.84 13.96 -23.69
C LEU A 16 -6.22 12.60 -24.26
N ARG A 17 -5.96 12.36 -25.55
CA ARG A 17 -6.15 11.03 -26.16
C ARG A 17 -5.26 9.98 -25.50
N ALA A 18 -3.98 10.29 -25.28
CA ALA A 18 -3.06 9.38 -24.62
C ALA A 18 -3.54 9.03 -23.19
N LEU A 19 -4.01 10.02 -22.43
CA LEU A 19 -4.56 9.83 -21.10
C LEU A 19 -5.86 9.01 -21.12
N ALA A 20 -6.74 9.24 -22.09
CA ALA A 20 -7.98 8.47 -22.25
C ALA A 20 -7.71 7.00 -22.62
N ARG A 21 -6.63 6.72 -23.37
CA ARG A 21 -6.18 5.35 -23.68
C ARG A 21 -5.39 4.68 -22.55
N ALA A 22 -4.93 5.45 -21.58
CA ALA A 22 -4.07 4.94 -20.52
C ALA A 22 -4.77 3.85 -19.68
N ARG A 23 -4.00 2.82 -19.32
CA ARG A 23 -4.43 1.72 -18.46
C ARG A 23 -3.82 1.87 -17.07
N THR A 24 -4.62 1.65 -16.04
CA THR A 24 -4.20 1.69 -14.64
C THR A 24 -3.83 0.31 -14.10
N SER A 25 -4.19 -0.73 -14.85
CA SER A 25 -3.91 -2.13 -14.58
C SER A 25 -3.72 -2.87 -15.90
N ARG A 26 -2.86 -3.89 -15.90
CA ARG A 26 -2.70 -4.82 -17.05
C ARG A 26 -3.99 -5.58 -17.38
N PHE A 27 -4.93 -5.63 -16.45
CA PHE A 27 -6.24 -6.28 -16.60
C PHE A 27 -7.36 -5.33 -17.01
N ASP A 28 -7.07 -4.03 -17.15
CA ASP A 28 -8.06 -3.10 -17.69
C ASP A 28 -8.36 -3.53 -19.13
N PRO A 29 -9.65 -3.61 -19.52
CA PRO A 29 -10.01 -3.97 -20.87
C PRO A 29 -9.34 -3.01 -21.86
N PRO A 30 -8.91 -3.51 -23.04
CA PRO A 30 -8.39 -2.65 -24.07
C PRO A 30 -9.42 -1.58 -24.42
N VAL A 31 -8.97 -0.33 -24.47
CA VAL A 31 -9.78 0.77 -24.99
C VAL A 31 -9.77 0.62 -26.52
N PRO A 32 -10.94 0.60 -27.20
CA PRO A 32 -11.00 0.57 -28.64
C PRO A 32 -10.15 1.70 -29.24
N ASP A 33 -9.45 1.41 -30.33
CA ASP A 33 -8.56 2.35 -31.02
C ASP A 33 -9.35 3.30 -31.93
N GLU A 34 -10.47 3.82 -31.43
CA GLU A 34 -11.28 4.79 -32.17
C GLU A 34 -10.60 6.16 -32.06
N ASP A 35 -9.93 6.56 -33.15
CA ASP A 35 -9.41 7.94 -33.34
C ASP A 35 -10.54 8.97 -33.56
N ASP A 36 -11.79 8.53 -33.65
CA ASP A 36 -12.97 9.32 -34.02
C ASP A 36 -13.59 10.14 -32.87
N HIS A 37 -12.98 10.16 -31.67
CA HIS A 37 -13.46 11.06 -30.62
C HIS A 37 -13.15 12.53 -30.99
N ALA A 38 -14.15 13.20 -31.58
CA ALA A 38 -14.10 14.60 -31.97
C ALA A 38 -13.79 15.56 -30.81
N ASP A 39 -14.07 15.15 -29.57
CA ASP A 39 -13.75 15.89 -28.34
C ASP A 39 -12.89 15.02 -27.38
N PRO A 40 -11.54 15.14 -27.45
CA PRO A 40 -10.62 14.42 -26.57
C PRO A 40 -10.80 14.76 -25.08
N LEU A 41 -11.26 15.96 -24.74
CA LEU A 41 -11.48 16.36 -23.35
C LEU A 41 -12.71 15.64 -22.79
N ALA A 42 -13.81 15.61 -23.54
CA ALA A 42 -15.01 14.87 -23.15
C ALA A 42 -14.71 13.38 -22.97
N TRP A 43 -13.90 12.79 -23.86
CA TRP A 43 -13.50 11.39 -23.76
C TRP A 43 -12.68 11.10 -22.50
N ALA A 44 -11.65 11.91 -22.22
CA ALA A 44 -10.85 11.76 -21.00
C ALA A 44 -11.68 11.98 -19.74
N CYS A 45 -12.62 12.94 -19.74
CA CYS A 45 -13.53 13.19 -18.62
C CYS A 45 -14.55 12.07 -18.44
N ALA A 46 -15.07 11.46 -19.51
CA ALA A 46 -15.97 10.31 -19.40
C ALA A 46 -15.28 9.13 -18.70
N ARG A 47 -13.97 8.96 -18.93
CA ARG A 47 -13.17 7.89 -18.32
C ARG A 47 -12.75 8.19 -16.88
N TRP A 48 -12.28 9.41 -16.62
CA TRP A 48 -11.60 9.74 -15.37
C TRP A 48 -12.32 10.77 -14.50
N GLY A 49 -13.46 11.30 -14.95
CA GLY A 49 -14.13 12.43 -14.32
C GLY A 49 -14.58 12.20 -12.87
N GLY A 50 -14.71 10.93 -12.45
CA GLY A 50 -15.01 10.55 -11.07
C GLY A 50 -13.79 10.18 -10.22
N ASP A 51 -12.57 10.19 -10.79
CA ASP A 51 -11.36 9.75 -10.09
C ASP A 51 -10.16 10.66 -10.43
N LEU A 52 -10.14 11.82 -9.79
CA LEU A 52 -9.06 12.80 -9.90
C LEU A 52 -7.70 12.21 -9.50
N ALA A 53 -7.65 11.36 -8.47
CA ALA A 53 -6.39 10.79 -8.01
C ALA A 53 -5.75 9.91 -9.09
N THR A 54 -6.55 9.06 -9.74
CA THR A 54 -6.09 8.22 -10.85
C THR A 54 -5.68 9.06 -12.05
N ALA A 55 -6.46 10.08 -12.44
CA ALA A 55 -6.08 10.97 -13.55
C ALA A 55 -4.70 11.62 -13.34
N LEU A 56 -4.45 12.13 -12.13
CA LEU A 56 -3.17 12.74 -11.76
C LEU A 56 -2.01 11.73 -11.68
N ASN A 57 -2.30 10.49 -11.30
CA ASN A 57 -1.30 9.41 -11.25
C ASN A 57 -0.82 8.99 -12.65
N LEU A 58 -1.69 9.09 -13.66
CA LEU A 58 -1.36 8.78 -15.06
C LEU A 58 -0.60 9.91 -15.75
N CYS A 59 -0.63 11.13 -15.21
CA CYS A 59 0.08 12.27 -15.76
C CYS A 59 1.57 12.26 -15.42
N HIS A 60 2.39 12.69 -16.38
CA HIS A 60 3.82 12.96 -16.21
C HIS A 60 4.06 14.34 -15.57
N LYS A 61 5.31 14.63 -15.16
CA LYS A 61 5.66 15.88 -14.47
C LYS A 61 5.24 17.10 -15.29
N ASP A 62 5.51 17.09 -16.59
CA ASP A 62 5.22 18.20 -17.50
C ASP A 62 3.72 18.49 -17.58
N HIS A 63 2.88 17.44 -17.72
CA HIS A 63 1.41 17.58 -17.68
C HIS A 63 0.96 18.26 -16.39
N LEU A 64 1.46 17.81 -15.24
CA LEU A 64 1.08 18.36 -13.93
C LEU A 64 1.55 19.81 -13.77
N GLN A 65 2.71 20.17 -14.31
CA GLN A 65 3.20 21.55 -14.27
C GLN A 65 2.37 22.49 -15.15
N VAL A 66 1.87 22.00 -16.30
CA VAL A 66 0.92 22.75 -17.15
C VAL A 66 -0.39 22.97 -16.39
N MET A 67 -0.96 21.91 -15.81
CA MET A 67 -2.17 22.00 -14.99
C MET A 67 -1.99 22.96 -13.80
N ALA A 68 -0.88 22.84 -13.06
CA ALA A 68 -0.60 23.66 -11.87
C ALA A 68 -0.49 25.14 -12.25
N ARG A 69 0.18 25.46 -13.35
CA ARG A 69 0.24 26.83 -13.89
C ARG A 69 -1.14 27.37 -14.24
N ALA A 70 -1.98 26.56 -14.88
CA ALA A 70 -3.33 26.97 -15.29
C ALA A 70 -4.24 27.32 -14.10
N VAL A 71 -4.03 26.70 -12.93
CA VAL A 71 -4.88 26.89 -11.75
C VAL A 71 -4.21 27.66 -10.61
N GLY A 72 -3.02 28.22 -10.84
CA GLY A 72 -2.29 29.02 -9.85
C GLY A 72 -1.72 28.22 -8.67
N VAL A 73 -1.49 26.92 -8.85
CA VAL A 73 -0.79 26.07 -7.88
C VAL A 73 0.72 26.14 -8.14
N ASP A 74 1.53 26.09 -7.08
CA ASP A 74 2.99 26.05 -7.20
C ASP A 74 3.44 24.87 -8.08
N HIS A 75 4.13 25.18 -9.17
CA HIS A 75 4.56 24.24 -10.21
C HIS A 75 6.05 23.87 -10.10
N GLY A 76 6.78 24.45 -9.14
CA GLY A 76 8.20 24.16 -8.87
C GLY A 76 8.42 22.89 -8.03
N ALA A 77 7.34 22.29 -7.51
CA ALA A 77 7.42 21.15 -6.62
C ALA A 77 7.80 19.84 -7.32
N GLU A 78 8.25 18.86 -6.54
CA GLU A 78 8.50 17.51 -7.04
C GLU A 78 7.21 16.79 -7.45
N LEU A 79 7.33 15.81 -8.35
CA LEU A 79 6.18 15.12 -8.96
C LEU A 79 5.10 14.66 -7.95
N PRO A 80 5.44 14.02 -6.82
CA PRO A 80 4.41 13.59 -5.87
C PRO A 80 3.75 14.75 -5.12
N ALA A 81 4.49 15.84 -4.89
CA ALA A 81 3.97 17.05 -4.26
C ALA A 81 3.04 17.81 -5.22
N LEU A 82 3.37 17.87 -6.52
CA LEU A 82 2.49 18.41 -7.56
C LEU A 82 1.16 17.65 -7.61
N ARG A 83 1.20 16.31 -7.63
CA ARG A 83 -0.01 15.47 -7.60
C ARG A 83 -0.89 15.82 -6.40
N LEU A 84 -0.28 15.87 -5.21
CA LEU A 84 -1.04 16.14 -3.99
C LEU A 84 -1.61 17.56 -3.96
N ALA A 85 -0.86 18.56 -4.43
CA ALA A 85 -1.31 19.95 -4.49
C ALA A 85 -2.49 20.11 -5.45
N LEU A 86 -2.40 19.52 -6.65
CA LEU A 86 -3.49 19.52 -7.64
C LEU A 86 -4.71 18.76 -7.15
N TRP A 87 -4.52 17.63 -6.47
CA TRP A 87 -5.62 16.91 -5.85
C TRP A 87 -6.33 17.77 -4.80
N ARG A 88 -5.58 18.43 -3.89
CA ARG A 88 -6.18 19.31 -2.87
C ARG A 88 -6.94 20.48 -3.48
N TRP A 89 -6.38 21.08 -4.52
CA TRP A 89 -7.05 22.16 -5.26
C TRP A 89 -8.35 21.67 -5.89
N GLY A 90 -8.31 20.54 -6.60
CA GLY A 90 -9.48 20.00 -7.28
C GLY A 90 -10.55 19.52 -6.30
N ALA A 91 -10.13 18.91 -5.19
CA ALA A 91 -10.99 18.50 -4.11
C ALA A 91 -11.71 19.71 -3.48
N ALA A 92 -10.98 20.80 -3.19
CA ALA A 92 -11.57 22.02 -2.68
C ALA A 92 -12.55 22.67 -3.67
N LEU A 93 -12.24 22.62 -4.97
CA LEU A 93 -13.11 23.12 -6.02
C LEU A 93 -14.44 22.35 -6.07
N GLU A 94 -14.40 21.02 -5.99
CA GLU A 94 -15.58 20.17 -6.04
C GLU A 94 -16.46 20.31 -4.79
N ALA A 95 -15.84 20.44 -3.62
CA ALA A 95 -16.52 20.61 -2.34
C ALA A 95 -16.96 22.05 -2.03
N GLY A 96 -16.59 23.03 -2.87
CA GLY A 96 -16.86 24.45 -2.62
C GLY A 96 -16.05 25.05 -1.46
N GLY A 97 -14.93 24.44 -1.09
CA GLY A 97 -14.07 24.85 0.01
C GLY A 97 -13.25 23.69 0.58
N THR A 98 -12.47 23.95 1.63
CA THR A 98 -11.57 22.96 2.25
C THR A 98 -12.18 22.20 3.43
N THR A 99 -13.42 22.52 3.81
CA THR A 99 -14.08 22.00 5.02
C THR A 99 -14.13 20.48 5.08
N TYR A 100 -14.36 19.81 3.94
CA TYR A 100 -14.52 18.35 3.88
C TYR A 100 -13.23 17.60 3.55
N LEU A 101 -12.12 18.29 3.31
CA LEU A 101 -10.87 17.62 2.92
C LEU A 101 -10.37 16.70 4.03
N GLY A 102 -10.21 15.42 3.70
CA GLY A 102 -9.77 14.42 4.65
C GLY A 102 -10.87 13.94 5.60
N THR A 103 -12.14 14.20 5.28
CA THR A 103 -13.33 13.62 5.93
C THR A 103 -13.89 12.46 5.08
N PRO A 104 -14.88 11.66 5.57
CA PRO A 104 -15.28 10.44 4.84
C PRO A 104 -15.93 10.78 3.51
N LEU A 105 -16.46 12.00 3.40
CA LEU A 105 -17.07 12.55 2.20
C LEU A 105 -16.01 12.91 1.14
N GLN A 106 -14.77 13.17 1.54
CA GLN A 106 -13.68 13.51 0.65
C GLN A 106 -12.33 13.03 1.21
N PRO A 107 -12.09 11.71 1.19
CA PRO A 107 -10.92 11.10 1.79
C PRO A 107 -9.65 11.59 1.10
N ALA A 108 -8.70 12.08 1.91
CA ALA A 108 -7.45 12.61 1.39
C ALA A 108 -6.48 11.47 1.02
N PRO A 109 -6.00 11.39 -0.24
CA PRO A 109 -5.01 10.41 -0.62
C PRO A 109 -3.67 10.73 0.05
N VAL A 110 -2.88 9.68 0.26
CA VAL A 110 -1.48 9.79 0.65
C VAL A 110 -0.59 9.53 -0.56
N VAL A 111 0.65 10.03 -0.49
CA VAL A 111 1.66 9.68 -1.48
C VAL A 111 2.28 8.34 -1.10
N LEU A 112 2.14 7.33 -1.95
CA LEU A 112 2.78 6.02 -1.80
C LEU A 112 3.44 5.60 -3.11
N ALA A 113 4.75 5.35 -3.08
CA ALA A 113 5.55 5.10 -4.30
C ALA A 113 5.40 6.23 -5.33
N GLY A 114 5.33 7.49 -4.87
CA GLY A 114 5.16 8.66 -5.73
C GLY A 114 3.75 8.84 -6.31
N HIS A 115 2.76 8.03 -5.91
CA HIS A 115 1.39 8.10 -6.44
C HIS A 115 0.39 8.42 -5.33
N LEU A 116 -0.71 9.05 -5.68
CA LEU A 116 -1.84 9.29 -4.81
C LEU A 116 -2.59 7.98 -4.58
N VAL A 117 -2.78 7.60 -3.32
CA VAL A 117 -3.50 6.39 -2.93
C VAL A 117 -4.42 6.73 -1.77
N VAL A 118 -5.70 6.39 -1.90
CA VAL A 118 -6.66 6.44 -0.79
C VAL A 118 -6.59 5.11 -0.07
N HIS A 119 -6.49 5.12 1.27
CA HIS A 119 -6.52 3.86 2.01
C HIS A 119 -7.94 3.29 1.97
N GLY A 120 -8.05 2.03 1.56
CA GLY A 120 -9.28 1.26 1.66
C GLY A 120 -9.61 0.93 3.13
N PRO A 121 -10.87 0.54 3.41
CA PRO A 121 -11.23 0.02 4.72
C PRO A 121 -10.47 -1.29 5.02
N PRO A 122 -10.30 -1.69 6.30
CA PRO A 122 -9.74 -2.99 6.64
C PRO A 122 -10.57 -4.16 6.10
N HIS A 123 -9.91 -5.10 5.43
CA HIS A 123 -10.47 -6.38 4.91
C HIS A 123 -10.01 -7.60 5.74
N GLY A 124 -9.61 -7.40 6.99
CA GLY A 124 -8.98 -8.41 7.83
C GLY A 124 -9.05 -8.08 9.31
N LEU A 125 -8.57 -8.99 10.14
CA LEU A 125 -8.50 -8.83 11.59
C LEU A 125 -7.23 -8.08 11.98
N TYR A 126 -7.32 -7.27 13.05
CA TYR A 126 -6.21 -6.48 13.57
C TYR A 126 -6.45 -6.17 15.05
N PRO A 127 -5.39 -5.89 15.82
CA PRO A 127 -5.55 -5.55 17.22
C PRO A 127 -6.08 -4.13 17.39
N PRO A 128 -6.81 -3.80 18.47
CA PRO A 128 -7.26 -2.44 18.72
C PRO A 128 -6.08 -1.46 18.84
N ALA A 129 -6.33 -0.17 18.58
CA ALA A 129 -5.37 0.91 18.83
C ALA A 129 -6.00 1.95 19.75
N PRO A 130 -5.27 2.47 20.74
CA PRO A 130 -5.79 3.47 21.67
C PRO A 130 -5.95 4.86 21.04
N ARG A 131 -5.22 5.14 19.95
CA ARG A 131 -5.25 6.39 19.19
C ARG A 131 -4.62 6.20 17.81
N TRP A 132 -4.84 7.18 16.94
CA TRP A 132 -4.37 7.18 15.56
C TRP A 132 -3.46 8.39 15.26
N PRO A 133 -2.38 8.21 14.47
CA PRO A 133 -1.78 6.93 14.06
C PRO A 133 -1.40 6.06 15.27
N ARG A 134 -1.32 4.74 15.05
CA ARG A 134 -0.97 3.76 16.08
C ARG A 134 0.35 4.17 16.74
N PRO A 135 0.41 4.33 18.07
CA PRO A 135 1.66 4.65 18.75
C PRO A 135 2.62 3.45 18.67
N LEU A 136 3.92 3.73 18.65
CA LEU A 136 4.92 2.68 18.87
C LEU A 136 4.73 2.12 20.30
N PRO A 137 4.50 0.80 20.47
CA PRO A 137 4.39 0.20 21.80
C PRO A 137 5.71 0.31 22.57
N GLY A 138 5.63 0.32 23.90
CA GLY A 138 6.79 0.16 24.77
C GLY A 138 7.45 -1.20 24.55
N PRO A 139 8.79 -1.31 24.74
CA PRO A 139 9.49 -2.58 24.58
C PRO A 139 8.97 -3.62 25.57
N ARG A 140 8.83 -4.86 25.10
CA ARG A 140 8.42 -6.03 25.90
C ARG A 140 9.40 -7.19 25.74
N PRO A 141 9.54 -8.06 26.75
CA PRO A 141 10.29 -9.30 26.62
C PRO A 141 9.62 -10.24 25.61
N ALA A 142 10.42 -11.06 24.94
CA ALA A 142 9.94 -12.15 24.11
C ALA A 142 9.52 -13.33 25.01
N GLU A 143 8.25 -13.71 24.95
CA GLU A 143 7.70 -14.86 25.66
C GLU A 143 6.99 -15.77 24.63
N PRO A 144 7.74 -16.47 23.76
CA PRO A 144 7.14 -17.34 22.76
C PRO A 144 6.34 -18.47 23.43
N PRO A 145 5.20 -18.90 22.83
CA PRO A 145 4.49 -20.09 23.28
C PRO A 145 5.40 -21.32 23.34
N ALA A 146 5.19 -22.19 24.32
CA ALA A 146 5.93 -23.44 24.45
C ALA A 146 5.61 -24.43 23.32
N ASP A 147 4.36 -24.42 22.87
CA ASP A 147 3.84 -25.28 21.81
C ASP A 147 3.32 -24.43 20.65
N GLU A 148 3.31 -25.02 19.45
CA GLU A 148 2.70 -24.39 18.28
C GLU A 148 1.19 -24.19 18.50
N PRO A 149 0.65 -22.97 18.29
CA PRO A 149 -0.78 -22.70 18.44
C PRO A 149 -1.66 -23.73 17.75
N ALA A 150 -2.66 -24.26 18.46
CA ALA A 150 -3.58 -25.28 17.95
C ALA A 150 -4.75 -24.68 17.16
N THR A 151 -5.08 -23.43 17.43
CA THR A 151 -6.21 -22.72 16.79
C THR A 151 -5.78 -21.37 16.21
N ILE A 152 -6.60 -20.83 15.30
CA ILE A 152 -6.38 -19.48 14.77
C ILE A 152 -6.42 -18.43 15.88
N ASP A 153 -7.31 -18.58 16.87
CA ASP A 153 -7.42 -17.66 17.99
C ASP A 153 -6.17 -17.67 18.86
N GLU A 154 -5.56 -18.85 19.09
CA GLU A 154 -4.28 -18.97 19.78
C GLU A 154 -3.13 -18.34 18.96
N LEU A 155 -3.13 -18.50 17.64
CA LEU A 155 -2.14 -17.87 16.76
C LEU A 155 -2.25 -16.34 16.82
N LEU A 156 -3.48 -15.81 16.78
CA LEU A 156 -3.72 -14.37 16.90
C LEU A 156 -3.41 -13.84 18.30
N ALA A 157 -3.66 -14.62 19.36
CA ALA A 157 -3.27 -14.28 20.72
C ALA A 157 -1.74 -14.24 20.87
N ALA A 158 -1.00 -15.16 20.23
CA ALA A 158 0.46 -15.11 20.17
C ALA A 158 0.95 -13.87 19.40
N ALA A 159 0.27 -13.49 18.32
CA ALA A 159 0.57 -12.25 17.58
C ALA A 159 0.31 -10.99 18.41
N ASP A 160 -0.74 -10.98 19.23
CA ASP A 160 -1.03 -9.92 20.21
C ASP A 160 0.06 -9.82 21.28
N ALA A 161 0.48 -10.95 21.84
CA ALA A 161 1.55 -11.02 22.83
C ALA A 161 2.89 -10.51 22.26
N ALA A 162 3.12 -10.70 20.96
CA ALA A 162 4.32 -10.24 20.27
C ALA A 162 4.39 -8.71 20.08
N VAL A 163 3.28 -7.96 20.19
CA VAL A 163 3.28 -6.50 20.01
C VAL A 163 4.15 -5.83 21.08
N GLY A 164 5.14 -5.05 20.64
CA GLY A 164 6.15 -4.42 21.51
C GLY A 164 7.44 -5.22 21.67
N VAL A 165 7.48 -6.48 21.22
CA VAL A 165 8.70 -7.29 21.26
C VAL A 165 9.71 -6.79 20.23
N ARG A 166 10.98 -6.72 20.64
CA ARG A 166 12.12 -6.40 19.78
C ARG A 166 12.59 -7.68 19.10
N LEU A 167 12.67 -7.67 17.78
CA LEU A 167 13.21 -8.78 16.98
C LEU A 167 14.74 -8.80 16.99
N GLY A 168 15.41 -7.81 17.60
CA GLY A 168 16.86 -7.65 17.60
C GLY A 168 17.43 -7.30 16.21
N GLN A 169 18.76 -7.24 16.14
CA GLN A 169 19.48 -6.81 14.94
C GLN A 169 19.28 -7.75 13.76
N ARG A 170 19.02 -7.20 12.57
CA ARG A 170 18.88 -8.00 11.33
C ARG A 170 20.21 -8.65 10.92
N GLY A 171 21.32 -7.93 11.05
CA GLY A 171 22.62 -8.41 10.62
C GLY A 171 22.71 -8.58 9.09
N ARG A 172 23.55 -9.52 8.63
CA ARG A 172 23.75 -9.78 7.18
C ARG A 172 22.64 -10.63 6.56
N ASP A 173 21.82 -11.27 7.39
CA ASP A 173 20.75 -12.16 6.92
C ASP A 173 19.44 -11.38 6.74
N LYS A 174 18.99 -11.30 5.48
CA LYS A 174 17.73 -10.62 5.12
C LYS A 174 16.50 -11.38 5.64
N GLY A 175 16.63 -12.67 5.98
CA GLY A 175 15.56 -13.52 6.51
C GLY A 175 15.46 -13.55 8.04
N ALA A 176 16.42 -12.99 8.77
CA ALA A 176 16.53 -13.12 10.22
C ALA A 176 15.28 -12.65 10.98
N TRP A 177 14.68 -11.53 10.58
CA TRP A 177 13.44 -11.06 11.20
C TRP A 177 12.26 -11.97 10.94
N GLY A 178 12.18 -12.61 9.76
CA GLY A 178 11.13 -13.58 9.44
C GLY A 178 11.22 -14.83 10.33
N GLN A 179 12.43 -15.37 10.50
CA GLN A 179 12.67 -16.52 11.38
C GLN A 179 12.36 -16.21 12.84
N ARG A 180 12.82 -15.05 13.34
CA ARG A 180 12.52 -14.63 14.72
C ARG A 180 11.03 -14.34 14.92
N ALA A 181 10.36 -13.75 13.93
CA ALA A 181 8.92 -13.57 13.93
C ALA A 181 8.18 -14.91 14.03
N ALA A 182 8.57 -15.92 13.25
CA ALA A 182 7.99 -17.26 13.31
C ALA A 182 8.21 -17.90 14.70
N ALA A 183 9.42 -17.79 15.24
CA ALA A 183 9.75 -18.28 16.58
C ALA A 183 8.93 -17.59 17.69
N LEU A 184 8.67 -16.29 17.59
CA LEU A 184 7.82 -15.56 18.54
C LEU A 184 6.38 -16.09 18.59
N LEU A 185 5.89 -16.64 17.49
CA LEU A 185 4.55 -17.22 17.38
C LEU A 185 4.52 -18.72 17.71
N GLY A 186 5.65 -19.32 18.10
CA GLY A 186 5.75 -20.76 18.37
C GLY A 186 5.67 -21.64 17.12
N LEU A 187 5.94 -21.10 15.93
CA LEU A 187 5.81 -21.86 14.69
C LEU A 187 6.94 -22.87 14.52
N VAL A 188 6.57 -24.07 14.11
CA VAL A 188 7.52 -25.11 13.68
C VAL A 188 7.93 -24.82 12.23
N GLU A 189 9.23 -24.88 11.95
CA GLU A 189 9.76 -24.70 10.60
C GLU A 189 9.21 -25.78 9.65
N ARG A 190 8.62 -25.35 8.53
CA ARG A 190 8.05 -26.20 7.48
C ARG A 190 8.77 -25.96 6.15
N GLY A 191 8.57 -26.88 5.19
CA GLY A 191 9.19 -26.78 3.87
C GLY A 191 8.71 -25.57 3.06
N ASP A 192 9.52 -25.14 2.09
CA ASP A 192 9.36 -23.89 1.32
C ASP A 192 8.04 -23.75 0.53
N HIS A 193 7.30 -24.84 0.33
CA HIS A 193 6.11 -24.89 -0.52
C HIS A 193 4.80 -24.69 0.22
N GLU A 194 4.79 -24.85 1.54
CA GLU A 194 3.58 -24.79 2.36
C GLU A 194 3.49 -23.47 3.14
N PRO A 195 2.29 -23.03 3.52
CA PRO A 195 2.09 -21.98 4.49
C PRO A 195 2.68 -22.33 5.86
N ASP A 196 3.17 -21.32 6.58
CA ASP A 196 3.98 -21.49 7.78
C ASP A 196 3.25 -22.18 8.93
N TRP A 197 2.07 -21.71 9.34
CA TRP A 197 1.32 -22.29 10.46
C TRP A 197 0.41 -23.40 9.96
N ARG A 198 0.72 -24.64 10.36
CA ARG A 198 -0.04 -25.88 10.08
C ARG A 198 -0.38 -26.12 8.59
N GLY A 199 0.34 -25.48 7.66
CA GLY A 199 0.04 -25.55 6.23
C GLY A 199 -1.14 -24.67 5.78
N ASP A 200 -1.69 -23.84 6.68
CA ASP A 200 -2.92 -23.05 6.43
C ASP A 200 -2.68 -21.54 6.34
N VAL A 201 -1.82 -20.98 7.20
CA VAL A 201 -1.59 -19.53 7.30
C VAL A 201 -0.11 -19.21 7.06
N GLU A 202 0.16 -18.37 6.06
CA GLU A 202 1.51 -17.84 5.85
C GLU A 202 1.76 -16.68 6.83
N VAL A 203 2.94 -16.64 7.45
CA VAL A 203 3.37 -15.57 8.32
C VAL A 203 4.45 -14.75 7.62
N LYS A 204 4.22 -13.46 7.47
CA LYS A 204 5.17 -12.54 6.85
C LYS A 204 5.35 -11.29 7.68
N THR A 205 6.58 -10.81 7.77
CA THR A 205 6.86 -9.48 8.28
C THR A 205 6.62 -8.43 7.20
N VAL A 206 5.91 -7.35 7.53
CA VAL A 206 5.77 -6.16 6.67
C VAL A 206 6.43 -4.96 7.35
N PRO A 207 7.54 -4.45 6.82
CA PRO A 207 8.24 -3.33 7.42
C PRO A 207 7.53 -2.02 7.12
N VAL A 208 7.33 -1.21 8.16
CA VAL A 208 6.75 0.13 8.08
C VAL A 208 7.67 1.18 8.67
N ARG A 209 7.47 2.43 8.27
CA ARG A 209 8.15 3.61 8.83
C ARG A 209 7.14 4.72 9.06
N LEU A 210 7.36 5.51 10.10
CA LEU A 210 6.59 6.71 10.36
C LEU A 210 7.13 7.84 9.48
N ASP A 211 6.29 8.32 8.57
CA ASP A 211 6.61 9.42 7.66
C ASP A 211 6.18 10.75 8.29
N HIS A 212 7.13 11.68 8.38
CA HIS A 212 6.96 13.04 8.92
C HIS A 212 6.96 14.11 7.82
N THR A 213 6.26 13.87 6.72
CA THR A 213 6.13 14.85 5.64
C THR A 213 5.69 16.22 6.18
N ARG A 214 6.48 17.26 5.91
CA ARG A 214 6.24 18.62 6.43
C ARG A 214 4.82 19.11 6.11
N GLY A 215 4.14 19.66 7.11
CA GLY A 215 2.78 20.18 6.97
C GLY A 215 1.70 19.10 6.85
N GLN A 216 2.01 17.84 7.18
CA GLN A 216 1.04 16.76 7.30
C GLN A 216 1.18 16.05 8.64
N PRO A 217 0.08 15.49 9.18
CA PRO A 217 0.15 14.56 10.30
C PRO A 217 1.07 13.39 9.95
N ALA A 218 1.85 12.92 10.94
CA ALA A 218 2.71 11.76 10.76
C ALA A 218 1.85 10.53 10.36
N ARG A 219 2.36 9.68 9.47
CA ARG A 219 1.63 8.46 9.06
C ARG A 219 2.57 7.29 8.82
N TRP A 220 2.14 6.10 9.21
CA TRP A 220 2.81 4.84 8.89
C TRP A 220 2.71 4.55 7.40
N ARG A 221 3.83 4.12 6.81
CA ARG A 221 3.92 3.68 5.42
C ARG A 221 4.70 2.38 5.33
N VAL A 222 4.29 1.50 4.42
CA VAL A 222 5.08 0.30 4.08
C VAL A 222 6.38 0.74 3.39
N ALA A 223 7.51 0.29 3.93
CA ALA A 223 8.84 0.74 3.53
C ALA A 223 9.30 0.06 2.24
N GLU A 224 9.09 -1.26 2.13
CA GLU A 224 9.47 -2.07 0.98
C GLU A 224 8.39 -3.10 0.66
N ASP A 225 8.43 -3.62 -0.56
CA ASP A 225 7.49 -4.63 -1.04
C ASP A 225 7.89 -5.99 -0.44
N PRO A 226 7.03 -6.65 0.36
CA PRO A 226 7.37 -7.94 0.95
C PRO A 226 7.56 -9.01 -0.11
N ALA A 227 8.58 -9.85 0.09
CA ALA A 227 8.80 -11.01 -0.76
C ALA A 227 7.84 -12.14 -0.38
N ILE A 228 7.20 -12.74 -1.38
CA ILE A 228 6.19 -13.79 -1.21
C ILE A 228 6.83 -15.16 -1.40
N SER A 229 7.41 -15.42 -2.57
CA SER A 229 8.07 -16.69 -2.90
C SER A 229 9.07 -16.53 -4.05
N MET A 230 9.84 -17.58 -4.35
CA MET A 230 10.62 -17.66 -5.60
C MET A 230 9.70 -17.93 -6.80
N VAL A 231 10.09 -17.47 -7.99
CA VAL A 231 9.45 -17.88 -9.24
C VAL A 231 9.60 -19.40 -9.42
N GLY A 232 8.51 -20.09 -9.77
CA GLY A 232 8.43 -21.55 -9.82
C GLY A 232 7.68 -22.16 -8.63
N ALA A 233 7.51 -21.42 -7.54
CA ALA A 233 6.55 -21.74 -6.48
C ALA A 233 5.13 -21.29 -6.85
N THR A 234 4.14 -21.65 -6.03
CA THR A 234 2.75 -21.19 -6.14
C THR A 234 2.51 -20.00 -5.20
N PRO A 235 2.89 -18.75 -5.56
CA PRO A 235 2.73 -17.59 -4.66
C PRO A 235 1.27 -17.38 -4.22
N ILE A 236 0.33 -17.80 -5.06
CA ILE A 236 -1.10 -17.67 -4.80
C ILE A 236 -1.54 -18.53 -3.62
N SER A 237 -1.03 -19.75 -3.46
CA SER A 237 -1.43 -20.62 -2.33
C SER A 237 -1.02 -20.00 -0.99
N LYS A 238 0.22 -19.48 -0.90
CA LYS A 238 0.74 -18.80 0.29
C LYS A 238 -0.04 -17.55 0.65
N LEU A 239 -0.70 -16.91 -0.30
CA LEU A 239 -1.40 -15.65 -0.05
C LEU A 239 -2.85 -15.85 0.40
N GLN A 240 -3.42 -17.05 0.30
CA GLN A 240 -4.84 -17.31 0.61
C GLN A 240 -5.23 -16.88 2.03
N GLN A 241 -4.35 -17.13 2.99
CA GLN A 241 -4.47 -16.65 4.37
C GLN A 241 -3.09 -16.19 4.85
N VAL A 242 -2.99 -14.93 5.26
CA VAL A 242 -1.71 -14.35 5.67
C VAL A 242 -1.86 -13.60 6.98
N LEU A 243 -0.99 -13.91 7.93
CA LEU A 243 -0.74 -13.10 9.11
C LEU A 243 0.46 -12.20 8.83
N TRP A 244 0.19 -10.91 8.63
CA TRP A 244 1.22 -9.89 8.46
C TRP A 244 1.65 -9.36 9.83
N LEU A 245 2.86 -9.66 10.29
CA LEU A 245 3.47 -8.99 11.43
C LEU A 245 4.04 -7.66 10.98
N VAL A 246 3.46 -6.56 11.46
CA VAL A 246 3.88 -5.21 11.11
C VAL A 246 5.09 -4.85 11.97
N VAL A 247 6.23 -4.63 11.33
CA VAL A 247 7.48 -4.34 12.02
C VAL A 247 7.98 -2.94 11.68
N THR A 248 8.57 -2.25 12.65
CA THR A 248 9.17 -0.92 12.42
C THR A 248 10.59 -0.88 12.96
N PRO A 249 11.51 -0.13 12.32
CA PRO A 249 12.84 0.08 12.88
C PRO A 249 12.80 0.62 14.31
N ALA A 250 13.73 0.15 15.14
CA ALA A 250 13.80 0.38 16.57
C ALA A 250 15.07 1.12 17.03
N GLY A 251 15.94 1.55 16.10
CA GLY A 251 17.34 1.90 16.36
C GLY A 251 18.26 0.75 15.96
N ASP A 252 19.57 0.99 15.80
CA ASP A 252 20.65 -0.01 15.62
C ASP A 252 20.34 -1.26 14.74
N ASP A 253 19.65 -1.06 13.61
CA ASP A 253 19.21 -2.15 12.70
C ASP A 253 18.32 -3.22 13.38
N GLU A 254 17.67 -2.86 14.49
CA GLU A 254 16.64 -3.63 15.16
C GLU A 254 15.25 -3.30 14.61
N ALA A 255 14.32 -4.23 14.81
CA ALA A 255 12.91 -4.03 14.54
C ALA A 255 12.05 -4.34 15.76
N THR A 256 10.89 -3.68 15.85
CA THR A 256 9.83 -3.97 16.83
C THR A 256 8.56 -4.33 16.12
N VAL A 257 7.86 -5.32 16.66
CA VAL A 257 6.49 -5.64 16.25
C VAL A 257 5.57 -4.52 16.71
N LEU A 258 5.05 -3.74 15.76
CA LEU A 258 4.13 -2.62 15.99
C LEU A 258 2.68 -3.09 16.12
N SER A 259 2.30 -4.08 15.31
CA SER A 259 0.93 -4.59 15.17
C SER A 259 0.96 -5.90 14.38
N TRP A 260 -0.21 -6.52 14.20
CA TRP A 260 -0.42 -7.55 13.20
C TRP A 260 -1.67 -7.24 12.35
N TYR A 261 -1.78 -7.92 11.21
CA TYR A 261 -2.94 -7.87 10.32
C TYR A 261 -3.17 -9.25 9.70
N TYR A 262 -4.27 -9.91 10.09
CA TYR A 262 -4.64 -11.21 9.55
C TYR A 262 -5.65 -11.05 8.43
N GLN A 263 -5.31 -11.54 7.25
CA GLN A 263 -6.10 -11.40 6.04
C GLN A 263 -6.44 -12.77 5.46
N ARG A 264 -7.70 -12.94 5.10
CA ARG A 264 -8.18 -14.07 4.30
C ARG A 264 -8.60 -13.57 2.92
N TRP A 265 -8.43 -14.39 1.91
CA TRP A 265 -8.89 -14.06 0.57
C TRP A 265 -10.41 -14.00 0.50
N ASP A 266 -10.89 -12.85 0.04
CA ASP A 266 -12.16 -12.67 -0.62
C ASP A 266 -11.91 -12.27 -2.09
N ASP A 267 -12.98 -12.03 -2.85
CA ASP A 267 -12.87 -11.60 -4.25
C ASP A 267 -12.11 -10.28 -4.42
N ALA A 268 -12.23 -9.36 -3.46
CA ALA A 268 -11.54 -8.07 -3.50
C ALA A 268 -10.03 -8.25 -3.31
N VAL A 269 -9.63 -9.00 -2.28
CA VAL A 269 -8.23 -9.33 -1.98
C VAL A 269 -7.60 -10.12 -3.12
N ALA A 270 -8.29 -11.12 -3.66
CA ALA A 270 -7.79 -11.88 -4.80
C ALA A 270 -7.52 -10.99 -6.03
N ARG A 271 -8.42 -10.04 -6.32
CA ARG A 271 -8.24 -9.04 -7.38
C ARG A 271 -7.03 -8.15 -7.11
N TRP A 272 -6.85 -7.67 -5.87
CA TRP A 272 -5.70 -6.83 -5.52
C TRP A 272 -4.37 -7.59 -5.54
N VAL A 273 -4.33 -8.84 -5.08
CA VAL A 273 -3.15 -9.69 -5.21
C VAL A 273 -2.79 -9.80 -6.68
N ARG A 274 -3.72 -10.17 -7.56
CA ARG A 274 -3.45 -10.28 -9.00
C ARG A 274 -2.93 -8.96 -9.60
N ARG A 275 -3.47 -7.82 -9.15
CA ARG A 275 -3.07 -6.47 -9.60
C ARG A 275 -1.66 -6.10 -9.15
N TYR A 276 -1.31 -6.39 -7.90
CA TYR A 276 -0.11 -5.87 -7.22
C TYR A 276 1.03 -6.88 -7.08
N LEU A 277 0.78 -8.15 -7.35
CA LEU A 277 1.81 -9.17 -7.42
C LEU A 277 2.62 -9.01 -8.71
N HIS A 278 3.93 -8.89 -8.53
CA HIS A 278 4.89 -8.70 -9.59
C HIS A 278 6.20 -9.39 -9.20
N ASP A 279 7.09 -9.58 -10.15
CA ASP A 279 8.35 -10.29 -9.94
C ASP A 279 9.57 -9.37 -10.15
N ARG A 280 10.63 -9.65 -9.41
CA ARG A 280 11.90 -8.91 -9.45
C ARG A 280 13.08 -9.87 -9.22
N PRO A 281 14.31 -9.49 -9.59
CA PRO A 281 15.50 -10.23 -9.16
C PRO A 281 15.53 -10.44 -7.64
N LYS A 282 15.75 -11.67 -7.19
CA LYS A 282 15.82 -12.06 -5.78
C LYS A 282 17.06 -12.92 -5.53
N GLY A 283 17.94 -12.45 -4.64
CA GLY A 283 19.21 -13.10 -4.32
C GLY A 283 20.39 -12.12 -4.26
N PRO A 284 21.63 -12.61 -4.30
CA PRO A 284 22.84 -11.77 -4.34
C PRO A 284 22.93 -10.95 -5.63
N ALA A 285 23.84 -9.97 -5.66
CA ALA A 285 24.08 -9.17 -6.87
C ALA A 285 24.43 -10.08 -8.06
N GLY A 286 23.80 -9.84 -9.22
CA GLY A 286 23.96 -10.66 -10.42
C GLY A 286 23.13 -11.95 -10.45
N THR A 287 22.27 -12.20 -9.46
CA THR A 287 21.36 -13.36 -9.48
C THR A 287 20.43 -13.36 -10.70
N LEU A 288 20.27 -14.53 -11.32
CA LEU A 288 19.21 -14.79 -12.30
C LEU A 288 17.90 -15.21 -11.63
N GLY A 289 17.95 -15.53 -10.33
CA GLY A 289 16.79 -15.90 -9.53
C GLY A 289 15.78 -14.74 -9.48
N ARG A 290 14.51 -15.07 -9.68
CA ARG A 290 13.40 -14.12 -9.57
C ARG A 290 12.51 -14.52 -8.41
N GLY A 291 11.98 -13.51 -7.72
CA GLY A 291 11.00 -13.69 -6.65
C GLY A 291 9.74 -12.90 -6.95
N PHE A 292 8.62 -13.39 -6.43
CA PHE A 292 7.37 -12.65 -6.37
C PHE A 292 7.36 -11.71 -5.17
N TYR A 293 6.88 -10.50 -5.39
CA TYR A 293 6.76 -9.42 -4.42
C TYR A 293 5.37 -8.82 -4.50
N LEU A 294 4.85 -8.39 -3.35
CA LEU A 294 3.57 -7.71 -3.27
C LEU A 294 3.80 -6.21 -3.15
N SER A 295 3.28 -5.44 -4.11
CA SER A 295 3.47 -3.99 -4.10
C SER A 295 2.92 -3.38 -2.82
N LYS A 296 3.65 -2.42 -2.23
CA LYS A 296 3.17 -1.68 -1.06
C LYS A 296 1.78 -1.05 -1.19
N ARG A 297 1.31 -0.79 -2.42
CA ARG A 297 -0.06 -0.32 -2.68
C ARG A 297 -1.13 -1.33 -2.30
N PHE A 298 -0.81 -2.61 -2.36
CA PHE A 298 -1.69 -3.66 -1.86
C PHE A 298 -2.14 -3.37 -0.43
N PHE A 299 -1.22 -2.96 0.46
CA PHE A 299 -1.53 -2.71 1.87
C PHE A 299 -2.36 -1.45 2.11
N ALA A 300 -2.40 -0.54 1.14
CA ALA A 300 -3.32 0.59 1.16
C ALA A 300 -4.74 0.14 0.80
N ASP A 301 -4.89 -0.62 -0.28
CA ASP A 301 -6.21 -1.09 -0.77
C ASP A 301 -6.80 -2.16 0.14
N ALA A 302 -5.96 -3.09 0.60
CA ALA A 302 -6.32 -4.15 1.53
C ALA A 302 -6.59 -3.64 2.95
N GLY A 303 -6.35 -2.36 3.24
CA GLY A 303 -6.71 -1.73 4.50
C GLY A 303 -5.73 -1.91 5.66
N LEU A 304 -4.60 -2.60 5.49
CA LEU A 304 -3.54 -2.68 6.52
C LEU A 304 -3.08 -1.28 6.94
N LEU A 305 -2.89 -0.35 6.00
CA LEU A 305 -2.49 1.01 6.35
C LEU A 305 -3.57 1.76 7.14
N ALA A 306 -4.86 1.43 6.98
CA ALA A 306 -5.93 2.00 7.79
C ALA A 306 -5.87 1.48 9.25
N THR A 307 -5.49 0.23 9.48
CA THR A 307 -5.31 -0.35 10.84
C THR A 307 -4.09 0.21 11.59
N LEU A 308 -3.23 0.97 10.91
CA LEU A 308 -2.09 1.67 11.48
C LEU A 308 -2.32 3.17 11.58
N ASN A 309 -3.03 3.78 10.63
CA ASN A 309 -3.19 5.23 10.55
C ASN A 309 -4.54 5.74 11.04
N GLY A 310 -5.44 4.83 11.42
CA GLY A 310 -6.85 5.09 11.63
C GLY A 310 -7.63 4.97 10.33
N PRO A 311 -8.98 4.88 10.43
CA PRO A 311 -9.82 5.06 9.26
C PRO A 311 -9.38 6.35 8.58
N THR A 312 -9.24 6.32 7.26
CA THR A 312 -9.28 7.58 6.50
C THR A 312 -10.60 8.20 6.94
N PRO A 313 -10.56 9.37 7.61
CA PRO A 313 -11.77 9.92 8.17
C PRO A 313 -12.76 9.96 7.04
#